data_AF-H6BS52-F1
#
_entry.id   AF-H6BS52-F1
#
_cell.length_a   1.000
_cell.length_b   1.000
_cell.length_c   1.000
_cell.angle_alpha   90.00
_cell.angle_beta   90.00
_cell.angle_gamma   90.00
#
_symmetry.space_group_name_H-M   'P 1'
#
loop_
_entity.id
_entity.type
_entity.pdbx_description
1 polymer ?
#
loop_
_entity_poly.entity_id
_entity_poly.type
_entity_poly.pdbx_seq_one_letter_code
_entity_poly.pdbx_strand_id
1 'polypeptide(L)'
;MAPTSPQERFDQGKKHAALLRALLSHPAMVYKPDGSPDRTKIHPTLFNVTDFEMSTYTKYILPLLPENAHENCHALSFQPGGPTGPENMDKLADDLYPRMSGGGMRQKWIDATSRGFMISSIILDKNKQMLFGGSFDFGDEVEAAARALT
;
A
#
# COMPACT_ATOMS: atom_id res chain seq x y z
N MET A 1 -22.82 -11.49 -2.32
CA MET A 1 -21.94 -10.59 -1.54
C MET A 1 -22.39 -9.16 -1.80
N ALA A 2 -22.53 -8.36 -0.74
CA ALA A 2 -22.82 -6.94 -0.85
C ALA A 2 -21.65 -6.19 -1.52
N PRO A 3 -21.89 -5.04 -2.18
CA PRO A 3 -20.81 -4.17 -2.62
C PRO A 3 -20.00 -3.70 -1.40
N THR A 4 -18.67 -3.68 -1.54
CA THR A 4 -17.76 -3.21 -0.49
C THR A 4 -18.08 -1.76 -0.10
N SER A 5 -18.28 -1.52 1.19
CA SER A 5 -18.63 -0.22 1.74
C SER A 5 -17.48 0.80 1.59
N PRO A 6 -17.77 2.12 1.61
CA PRO A 6 -16.75 3.17 1.74
C PRO A 6 -15.77 2.91 2.89
N GLN A 7 -16.29 2.55 4.08
CA GLN A 7 -15.47 2.28 5.26
C GLN A 7 -14.48 1.12 5.05
N GLU A 8 -14.94 -0.01 4.48
CA GLU A 8 -14.05 -1.14 4.18
C GLU A 8 -12.95 -0.76 3.18
N ARG A 9 -13.28 0.07 2.19
CA ARG A 9 -12.31 0.57 1.21
C ARG A 9 -11.29 1.51 1.86
N PHE A 10 -11.76 2.40 2.73
CA PHE A 10 -10.91 3.29 3.51
C PHE A 10 -9.92 2.52 4.40
N ASP A 11 -10.43 1.55 5.17
CA ASP A 11 -9.61 0.75 6.06
C ASP A 11 -8.61 -0.13 5.31
N GLN A 12 -9.00 -0.68 4.16
CA GLN A 12 -8.05 -1.36 3.27
C GLN A 12 -6.96 -0.39 2.80
N GLY A 13 -7.35 0.81 2.36
CA GLY A 13 -6.41 1.85 1.95
C GLY A 13 -5.40 2.21 3.04
N LYS A 14 -5.86 2.35 4.28
CA LYS A 14 -5.01 2.64 5.45
C LYS A 14 -3.98 1.55 5.70
N LYS A 15 -4.37 0.28 5.60
CA LYS A 15 -3.46 -0.84 5.83
C LYS A 15 -2.33 -0.86 4.80
N HIS A 16 -2.65 -0.69 3.52
CA HIS A 16 -1.63 -0.62 2.46
C HIS A 16 -0.75 0.63 2.59
N ALA A 17 -1.32 1.80 2.90
CA ALA A 17 -0.54 3.01 3.15
C ALA A 17 0.40 2.86 4.36
N ALA A 18 -0.05 2.19 5.42
CA ALA A 18 0.79 1.88 6.58
C ALA A 18 1.96 0.95 6.22
N LEU A 19 1.72 -0.10 5.43
CA LEU A 19 2.79 -0.97 4.95
C LEU A 19 3.80 -0.20 4.10
N LEU A 20 3.35 0.65 3.18
CA LEU A 20 4.26 1.47 2.38
C LEU A 20 5.11 2.41 3.23
N ARG A 21 4.52 3.06 4.24
CA ARG A 21 5.28 3.91 5.16
C ARG A 21 6.36 3.12 5.90
N ALA A 22 6.04 1.92 6.37
CA ALA A 22 7.02 1.05 7.04
C ALA A 22 8.14 0.62 6.09
N LEU A 23 7.81 0.21 4.85
CA LEU A 23 8.79 -0.19 3.84
C LEU A 23 9.72 0.97 3.44
N LEU A 24 9.14 2.16 3.18
CA LEU A 24 9.89 3.35 2.79
C LEU A 24 10.72 3.92 3.95
N SER A 25 10.30 3.73 5.19
CA SER A 25 11.05 4.16 6.37
C SER A 25 12.06 3.12 6.87
N HIS A 26 12.15 1.95 6.19
CA HIS A 26 13.03 0.88 6.60
C HIS A 26 14.51 1.33 6.62
N PRO A 27 15.33 0.98 7.61
CA PRO A 27 16.71 1.45 7.72
C PRO A 27 17.62 1.11 6.53
N ALA A 28 17.32 0.02 5.83
CA ALA A 28 18.03 -0.40 4.61
C ALA A 28 17.50 0.25 3.32
N MET A 29 16.50 1.13 3.41
CA MET A 29 16.00 1.90 2.28
C MET A 29 16.97 3.04 1.94
N VAL A 30 17.39 3.11 0.68
CA VAL A 30 18.33 4.14 0.20
C VAL A 30 17.67 4.89 -0.95
N TYR A 31 17.73 6.21 -0.91
CA TYR A 31 17.07 7.07 -1.90
C TYR A 31 18.09 7.72 -2.85
N LYS A 32 17.65 7.94 -4.08
CA LYS A 32 18.33 8.80 -5.05
C LYS A 32 18.07 10.27 -4.72
N PRO A 33 18.84 11.22 -5.32
CA PRO A 33 18.59 12.66 -5.15
C PRO A 33 17.19 13.13 -5.57
N ASP A 34 16.50 12.37 -6.45
CA ASP A 34 15.14 12.66 -6.89
C ASP A 34 14.05 12.15 -5.91
N GLY A 35 14.45 11.53 -4.80
CA GLY A 35 13.54 10.96 -3.80
C GLY A 35 13.00 9.56 -4.13
N SER A 36 13.39 8.95 -5.27
CA SER A 36 13.01 7.57 -5.59
C SER A 36 13.94 6.53 -4.94
N PRO A 37 13.45 5.31 -4.62
CA PRO A 37 14.30 4.24 -4.11
C PRO A 37 15.44 3.86 -5.08
N ASP A 38 16.68 3.77 -4.57
CA ASP A 38 17.88 3.40 -5.33
C ASP A 38 18.05 1.89 -5.42
N ARG A 39 17.46 1.28 -6.46
CA ARG A 39 17.55 -0.16 -6.75
C ARG A 39 18.97 -0.74 -6.70
N THR A 40 20.00 0.05 -6.98
CA THR A 40 21.39 -0.43 -7.02
C THR A 40 22.02 -0.57 -5.62
N LYS A 41 21.41 0.06 -4.61
CA LYS A 41 21.91 0.09 -3.23
C LYS A 41 20.99 -0.57 -2.22
N ILE A 42 19.75 -0.87 -2.62
CA ILE A 42 18.77 -1.58 -1.77
C ILE A 42 18.85 -3.08 -2.03
N HIS A 43 18.66 -3.88 -0.99
CA HIS A 43 18.52 -5.33 -1.15
C HIS A 43 17.38 -5.66 -2.15
N PRO A 44 17.58 -6.56 -3.12
CA PRO A 44 16.59 -6.83 -4.18
C PRO A 44 15.17 -7.10 -3.66
N THR A 45 15.05 -7.89 -2.60
CA THR A 45 13.75 -8.22 -1.98
C THR A 45 13.04 -7.00 -1.40
N LEU A 46 13.75 -6.12 -0.68
CA LEU A 46 13.15 -4.91 -0.14
C LEU A 46 12.68 -3.99 -1.27
N PHE A 47 13.51 -3.82 -2.32
CA PHE A 47 13.15 -3.02 -3.47
C PHE A 47 11.92 -3.59 -4.20
N ASN A 48 11.92 -4.88 -4.54
CA ASN A 48 10.85 -5.51 -5.31
C ASN A 48 9.54 -5.55 -4.54
N VAL A 49 9.57 -5.79 -3.22
CA VAL A 49 8.39 -5.73 -2.36
C VAL A 49 7.83 -4.31 -2.29
N THR A 50 8.70 -3.30 -2.13
CA THR A 50 8.30 -1.90 -2.11
C THR A 50 7.69 -1.45 -3.44
N ASP A 51 8.33 -1.77 -4.57
CA ASP A 51 7.82 -1.45 -5.91
C ASP A 51 6.47 -2.13 -6.19
N PHE A 52 6.35 -3.41 -5.82
CA PHE A 52 5.09 -4.15 -5.97
C PHE A 52 3.97 -3.52 -5.15
N GLU A 53 4.25 -3.12 -3.90
CA GLU A 53 3.27 -2.51 -3.03
C GLU A 53 2.90 -1.09 -3.50
N MET A 54 3.86 -0.29 -3.98
CA MET A 54 3.57 1.04 -4.56
C MET A 54 2.66 0.90 -5.79
N SER A 55 2.94 -0.08 -6.65
CA SER A 55 2.11 -0.41 -7.80
C SER A 55 0.72 -0.90 -7.37
N THR A 56 0.62 -1.70 -6.31
CA THR A 56 -0.64 -2.17 -5.73
C THR A 56 -1.47 -0.99 -5.21
N TYR A 57 -0.87 -0.13 -4.41
CA TYR A 57 -1.54 1.04 -3.85
C TYR A 57 -2.04 1.99 -4.94
N THR A 58 -1.18 2.35 -5.88
CA THR A 58 -1.53 3.33 -6.94
C THR A 58 -2.55 2.81 -7.95
N LYS A 59 -2.44 1.54 -8.38
CA LYS A 59 -3.28 1.00 -9.48
C LYS A 59 -4.54 0.28 -9.02
N TYR A 60 -4.57 -0.19 -7.77
CA TYR A 60 -5.65 -1.04 -7.26
C TYR A 60 -6.34 -0.47 -6.03
N ILE A 61 -5.62 0.22 -5.15
CA ILE A 61 -6.22 0.83 -3.94
C ILE A 61 -6.78 2.22 -4.22
N LEU A 62 -5.98 3.14 -4.76
CA LEU A 62 -6.42 4.51 -5.02
C LEU A 62 -7.71 4.58 -5.88
N PRO A 63 -7.90 3.74 -6.92
CA PRO A 63 -9.14 3.76 -7.69
C PRO A 63 -10.39 3.32 -6.93
N LEU A 64 -10.25 2.78 -5.71
CA LEU A 64 -11.36 2.41 -4.83
C LEU A 64 -11.73 3.55 -3.87
N LEU A 65 -10.90 4.58 -3.78
CA LEU A 65 -11.03 5.71 -2.87
C LEU A 65 -11.49 6.97 -3.64
N PRO A 66 -11.97 8.01 -2.92
CA PRO A 66 -12.21 9.32 -3.50
C PRO A 66 -10.95 9.89 -4.17
N GLU A 67 -11.15 10.80 -5.13
CA GLU A 67 -10.06 11.43 -5.85
C GLU A 67 -9.10 12.15 -4.87
N ASN A 68 -7.79 11.98 -5.07
CA ASN A 68 -6.75 12.57 -4.23
C ASN A 68 -6.86 12.20 -2.72
N ALA A 69 -7.51 11.09 -2.37
CA ALA A 69 -7.70 10.68 -0.98
C ALA A 69 -6.39 10.60 -0.17
N HIS A 70 -5.29 10.18 -0.81
CA HIS A 70 -3.95 10.11 -0.20
C HIS A 70 -3.29 11.48 0.04
N GLU A 71 -3.73 12.53 -0.65
CA GLU A 71 -3.29 13.92 -0.44
C GLU A 71 -4.15 14.62 0.61
N ASN A 72 -5.41 14.19 0.76
CA ASN A 72 -6.38 14.80 1.68
C ASN A 72 -6.41 14.12 3.07
N CYS A 73 -5.75 12.97 3.26
CA CYS A 73 -5.75 12.23 4.51
C CYS A 73 -4.39 11.57 4.79
N HIS A 74 -3.82 11.88 5.95
CA HIS A 74 -2.54 11.35 6.39
C HIS A 74 -2.57 9.83 6.56
N ALA A 75 -3.69 9.27 6.97
CA ALA A 75 -3.84 7.83 7.13
C ALA A 75 -3.76 7.06 5.80
N LEU A 76 -4.01 7.74 4.68
CA LEU A 76 -3.89 7.21 3.33
C LEU A 76 -2.58 7.64 2.64
N SER A 77 -1.90 8.66 3.15
CA SER A 77 -0.61 9.06 2.59
C SER A 77 0.48 8.04 2.89
N PHE A 78 1.35 7.82 1.91
CA PHE A 78 2.56 7.01 2.06
C PHE A 78 3.85 7.76 1.73
N GLN A 79 3.77 9.03 1.34
CA GLN A 79 4.96 9.82 1.04
C GLN A 79 5.74 10.13 2.33
N PRO A 80 7.08 10.06 2.31
CA PRO A 80 7.91 10.54 3.41
C PRO A 80 7.62 12.03 3.66
N GLY A 81 7.12 12.38 4.86
CA GLY A 81 6.70 13.73 5.22
C GLY A 81 5.19 13.98 5.24
N GLY A 82 4.38 12.99 4.85
CA GLY A 82 2.91 13.10 4.85
C GLY A 82 2.37 14.02 3.76
N PRO A 83 1.04 14.25 3.71
CA PRO A 83 0.46 15.25 2.83
C PRO A 83 1.00 16.64 3.18
N THR A 84 1.34 17.43 2.17
CA THR A 84 1.92 18.78 2.34
C THR A 84 0.89 19.84 2.75
N GLY A 85 -0.40 19.46 2.84
CA GLY A 85 -1.51 20.34 3.20
C GLY A 85 -2.36 19.79 4.37
N PRO A 86 -3.26 20.62 4.91
CA PRO A 86 -4.16 20.19 5.99
C PRO A 86 -5.10 19.07 5.52
N GLU A 87 -5.42 18.15 6.43
CA GLU A 87 -6.39 17.10 6.15
C GLU A 87 -7.75 17.69 5.79
N ASN A 88 -8.43 17.07 4.82
CA ASN A 88 -9.75 17.47 4.38
C ASN A 88 -10.64 16.24 4.29
N MET A 89 -11.30 15.93 5.41
CA MET A 89 -12.18 14.76 5.54
C MET A 89 -13.49 14.92 4.76
N ASP A 90 -13.91 16.15 4.43
CA ASP A 90 -15.08 16.37 3.59
C ASP A 90 -14.87 15.81 2.17
N LYS A 91 -13.62 15.79 1.69
CA LYS A 91 -13.23 15.12 0.44
C LYS A 91 -13.17 13.59 0.54
N LEU A 92 -13.49 13.03 1.70
CA LEU A 92 -13.63 11.60 1.94
C LEU A 92 -15.06 11.19 2.28
N ALA A 93 -16.04 12.05 2.05
CA ALA A 93 -17.45 11.71 2.26
C ALA A 93 -17.87 10.48 1.43
N ASP A 94 -18.77 9.66 1.99
CA ASP A 94 -19.18 8.37 1.41
C ASP A 94 -19.70 8.47 -0.02
N ASP A 95 -20.35 9.58 -0.36
CA ASP A 95 -20.92 9.84 -1.68
C ASP A 95 -19.86 10.14 -2.75
N LEU A 96 -18.65 10.54 -2.34
CA LEU A 96 -17.49 10.79 -3.21
C LEU A 96 -16.71 9.51 -3.55
N TYR A 97 -17.01 8.39 -2.90
CA TYR A 97 -16.38 7.12 -3.25
C TYR A 97 -16.81 6.67 -4.65
N PRO A 98 -15.87 6.16 -5.48
CA PRO A 98 -16.19 5.66 -6.81
C PRO A 98 -17.32 4.65 -6.78
N ARG A 99 -18.39 4.95 -7.52
CA ARG A 99 -19.52 4.05 -7.78
C ARG A 99 -19.22 3.27 -9.05
N MET A 100 -18.39 2.23 -8.94
CA MET A 100 -18.12 1.33 -10.05
C MET A 100 -19.28 0.34 -10.21
N SER A 101 -19.75 0.15 -11.44
CA SER A 101 -20.75 -0.88 -11.76
C SER A 101 -20.24 -2.27 -11.35
N GLY A 102 -21.12 -3.08 -10.74
CA GLY A 102 -20.77 -4.20 -9.86
C GLY A 102 -19.58 -5.09 -10.26
N GLY A 103 -19.43 -5.43 -11.55
CA GLY A 103 -18.31 -6.26 -12.03
C GLY A 103 -16.94 -5.59 -11.91
N GLY A 104 -16.83 -4.31 -12.25
CA GLY A 104 -15.56 -3.56 -12.21
C GLY A 104 -15.07 -3.31 -10.79
N MET A 105 -16.00 -2.97 -9.88
CA MET A 105 -15.71 -2.78 -8.46
C MET A 105 -15.19 -4.08 -7.83
N ARG A 106 -15.91 -5.18 -8.09
CA ARG A 106 -15.58 -6.49 -7.54
C ARG A 106 -14.20 -6.96 -7.98
N GLN A 107 -13.87 -6.82 -9.27
CA GLN A 107 -12.58 -7.25 -9.78
C GLN A 107 -11.43 -6.49 -9.12
N LYS A 108 -11.53 -5.15 -9.04
CA LYS A 108 -10.49 -4.34 -8.38
C LYS A 108 -10.33 -4.67 -6.90
N TRP A 109 -11.44 -4.92 -6.20
CA TRP A 109 -11.41 -5.34 -4.81
C TRP A 109 -10.69 -6.68 -4.64
N ILE A 110 -11.04 -7.69 -5.45
CA ILE A 110 -10.38 -9.01 -5.42
C ILE A 110 -8.89 -8.86 -5.73
N ASP A 111 -8.52 -8.06 -6.74
CA ASP A 111 -7.13 -7.83 -7.10
C ASP A 111 -6.36 -7.18 -5.96
N ALA A 112 -6.93 -6.14 -5.32
CA ALA A 112 -6.33 -5.45 -4.18
C ALA A 112 -6.10 -6.40 -3.00
N THR A 113 -7.13 -7.15 -2.60
CA THR A 113 -7.03 -8.12 -1.49
C THR A 113 -6.04 -9.24 -1.80
N SER A 114 -6.07 -9.79 -3.02
CA SER A 114 -5.15 -10.88 -3.41
C SER A 114 -3.69 -10.42 -3.44
N ARG A 115 -3.44 -9.19 -3.89
CA ARG A 115 -2.12 -8.56 -3.85
C ARG A 115 -1.65 -8.28 -2.43
N GLY A 116 -2.55 -7.80 -1.56
CA GLY A 116 -2.29 -7.64 -0.12
C GLY A 116 -1.89 -8.96 0.55
N PHE A 117 -2.62 -10.04 0.26
CA PHE A 117 -2.26 -11.37 0.76
C PHE A 117 -0.89 -11.84 0.23
N MET A 118 -0.63 -11.65 -1.06
CA MET A 118 0.64 -12.02 -1.69
C MET A 118 1.82 -11.28 -1.03
N ILE A 119 1.73 -9.96 -0.87
CA ILE A 119 2.81 -9.16 -0.32
C ILE A 119 3.08 -9.51 1.15
N SER A 120 2.03 -9.67 1.96
CA SER A 120 2.16 -10.10 3.35
C SER A 120 2.79 -11.48 3.45
N SER A 121 2.38 -12.40 2.58
CA SER A 121 2.96 -13.73 2.54
C SER A 121 4.43 -13.72 2.15
N ILE A 122 4.90 -12.80 1.32
CA ILE A 122 6.31 -12.67 0.96
C ILE A 122 7.11 -12.10 2.13
N ILE A 123 6.59 -11.06 2.77
CA ILE A 123 7.25 -10.41 3.92
C ILE A 123 7.43 -11.42 5.05
N LEU A 124 6.38 -12.18 5.38
CA LEU A 124 6.33 -13.05 6.56
C LEU A 124 6.94 -14.46 6.36
N ASP A 125 7.25 -14.86 5.12
CA ASP A 125 7.79 -16.19 4.82
C ASP A 125 9.05 -16.09 3.95
N LYS A 126 10.21 -16.34 4.56
CA LYS A 126 11.53 -16.28 3.91
C LYS A 126 11.65 -17.18 2.68
N ASN A 127 10.91 -18.28 2.62
CA ASN A 127 10.95 -19.16 1.44
C ASN A 127 10.33 -18.47 0.21
N LYS A 128 9.31 -17.64 0.41
CA LYS A 128 8.63 -16.90 -0.66
C LYS A 128 9.41 -15.66 -1.10
N GLN A 129 10.25 -15.12 -0.23
CA GLN A 129 11.17 -14.01 -0.56
C GLN A 129 12.17 -14.38 -1.68
N MET A 130 12.47 -15.67 -1.86
CA MET A 130 13.32 -16.14 -2.96
C MET A 130 12.77 -15.76 -4.34
N LEU A 131 11.44 -15.67 -4.49
CA LEU A 131 10.79 -15.21 -5.73
C LEU A 131 10.96 -13.70 -5.96
N PHE A 132 11.39 -12.95 -4.93
CA PHE A 132 11.51 -11.49 -4.92
C PHE A 132 12.96 -11.03 -4.79
N GLY A 133 13.95 -11.93 -4.84
CA GLY A 133 15.36 -11.56 -4.89
C GLY A 133 16.21 -12.08 -3.72
N GLY A 134 15.65 -12.91 -2.83
CA GLY A 134 16.40 -13.61 -1.79
C GLY A 134 15.88 -13.34 -0.37
N SER A 135 16.48 -14.01 0.61
CA SER A 135 16.13 -13.80 2.02
C SER A 135 16.48 -12.39 2.46
N PHE A 136 15.54 -11.72 3.13
CA PHE A 136 15.67 -10.39 3.69
C PHE A 136 14.95 -10.32 5.04
N ASP A 137 15.55 -9.59 5.98
CA ASP A 137 14.93 -9.29 7.27
C ASP A 137 14.22 -7.95 7.19
N PHE A 138 12.90 -7.97 7.25
CA PHE A 138 12.05 -6.78 7.15
C PHE A 138 11.88 -6.04 8.50
N GLY A 139 12.22 -6.70 9.61
CA GLY A 139 12.02 -6.16 10.95
C GLY A 139 10.55 -6.07 11.40
N ASP A 140 10.37 -5.86 12.70
CA ASP A 140 9.07 -5.97 13.38
C ASP A 140 8.00 -5.00 12.84
N GLU A 141 8.39 -3.78 12.47
CA GLU A 141 7.45 -2.75 12.01
C GLU A 141 6.79 -3.15 10.68
N VAL A 142 7.60 -3.57 9.70
CA VAL A 142 7.10 -4.01 8.40
C VAL A 142 6.31 -5.30 8.53
N GLU A 143 6.77 -6.25 9.35
CA GLU A 143 6.03 -7.48 9.59
C GLU A 143 4.69 -7.25 10.28
N ALA A 144 4.61 -6.32 11.25
CA ALA A 144 3.36 -5.95 11.90
C ALA A 144 2.37 -5.32 10.90
N ALA A 145 2.85 -4.41 10.04
CA ALA A 145 2.04 -3.83 8.98
C ALA A 145 1.56 -4.88 7.96
N ALA A 146 2.42 -5.83 7.60
CA ALA A 146 2.07 -6.95 6.72
C ALA A 146 0.99 -7.86 7.34
N ARG A 147 1.06 -8.17 8.64
CA ARG A 147 0.03 -8.95 9.34
C ARG A 147 -1.32 -8.23 9.38
N ALA A 148 -1.34 -6.90 9.36
CA ALA A 148 -2.60 -6.14 9.37
C ALA A 148 -3.37 -6.22 8.03
N LEU A 149 -2.72 -6.62 6.93
CA LEU A 149 -3.34 -6.83 5.63
C LEU A 149 -4.09 -8.16 5.50
N THR A 150 -3.81 -9.13 6.38
CA THR A 150 -4.41 -10.48 6.36
C THR A 150 -5.67 -10.58 7.22
#